data_AF-A0A8T6GJX1-F1
#
_entry.id   AF-A0A8T6GJX1-F1
#
_cell.length_a   1.000
_cell.length_b   1.000
_cell.length_c   1.000
_cell.angle_alpha   90.00
_cell.angle_beta   90.00
_cell.angle_gamma   90.00
#
_symmetry.space_group_name_H-M   'P 1'
#
loop_
_entity.id
_entity.type
_entity.pdbx_description
1 polymer ?
#
loop_
_entity_poly.entity_id
_entity_poly.type
_entity_poly.pdbx_seq_one_letter_code
_entity_poly.pdbx_strand_id
1 'polypeptide(L)'
;MMDDPANDIRVRAILSELRDVNKARRRSAVMKLGMVGGEQALRTLMRLVENQQEDLIVRGRAALMLGKLKDERAVPHLIRALDAPGFLTPYHAAQALGKIGDPRAITALQNFAAGSRDKTRSAAVEALRQLGQEAEFTAYDDVNPPI
;
A
#
# COMPACT_ATOMS: atom_id res chain seq x y z
N MET A 1 -1.24 25.94 9.23
CA MET A 1 -2.02 25.33 8.14
C MET A 1 -3.13 24.55 8.80
N MET A 2 -4.32 25.15 8.86
CA MET A 2 -5.41 24.78 9.76
C MET A 2 -6.21 23.63 9.18
N ASP A 3 -6.42 22.58 9.97
CA ASP A 3 -7.42 21.55 9.72
C ASP A 3 -8.79 22.22 9.56
N ASP A 4 -9.40 22.11 8.38
CA ASP A 4 -10.75 22.56 8.12
C ASP A 4 -11.71 21.78 9.06
N PRO A 5 -12.48 22.45 9.94
CA PRO A 5 -13.39 21.79 10.87
C PRO A 5 -14.47 20.95 10.14
N ALA A 6 -14.83 21.30 8.90
CA ALA A 6 -15.69 20.46 8.08
C ALA A 6 -15.01 19.16 7.67
N ASN A 7 -13.68 19.18 7.48
CA ASN A 7 -12.89 18.00 7.18
C ASN A 7 -12.81 17.05 8.39
N ASP A 8 -12.65 17.58 9.59
CA ASP A 8 -12.61 16.77 10.82
C ASP A 8 -13.95 16.06 11.09
N ILE A 9 -15.08 16.73 10.86
CA ILE A 9 -16.43 16.12 10.97
C ILE A 9 -16.58 14.99 9.94
N ARG A 10 -16.14 15.20 8.70
CA ARG A 10 -16.21 14.17 7.64
C ARG A 10 -15.32 12.98 7.96
N VAL A 11 -14.09 13.21 8.46
CA VAL A 11 -13.19 12.14 8.89
C VAL A 11 -13.83 11.32 10.02
N ARG A 12 -14.39 11.97 11.06
CA ARG A 12 -15.06 11.27 12.16
C ARG A 12 -16.23 10.40 11.71
N ALA A 13 -17.05 10.90 10.77
CA ALA A 13 -18.13 10.11 10.18
C ALA A 13 -17.61 8.90 9.39
N ILE A 14 -16.51 9.06 8.65
CA ILE A 14 -15.89 7.94 7.92
C ILE A 14 -15.27 6.91 8.90
N LEU A 15 -14.70 7.36 10.03
CA LEU A 15 -14.16 6.49 11.05
C LEU A 15 -15.23 5.61 11.73
N SER A 16 -16.48 6.07 11.82
CA SER A 16 -17.58 5.24 12.32
C SER A 16 -17.95 4.14 11.33
N GLU A 17 -17.98 4.44 10.02
CA GLU A 17 -18.21 3.45 8.97
C GLU A 17 -17.11 2.36 8.92
N LEU A 18 -15.87 2.68 9.32
CA LEU A 18 -14.78 1.71 9.46
C LEU A 18 -14.99 0.70 10.59
N ARG A 19 -15.90 0.95 11.53
CA ARG A 19 -16.23 0.03 12.63
C ARG A 19 -17.49 -0.79 12.36
N ASP A 20 -18.09 -0.62 11.20
CA ASP A 20 -19.31 -1.33 10.83
C ASP A 20 -19.03 -2.83 10.65
N VAL A 21 -19.96 -3.68 11.09
CA VAL A 21 -19.90 -5.14 10.91
C VAL A 21 -19.89 -5.52 9.43
N ASN A 22 -20.52 -4.70 8.59
CA ASN A 22 -20.59 -4.87 7.15
C ASN A 22 -19.28 -4.46 6.48
N LYS A 23 -18.58 -5.47 5.94
CA LYS A 23 -17.32 -5.31 5.20
C LYS A 23 -17.43 -4.34 4.02
N ALA A 24 -18.57 -4.27 3.33
CA ALA A 24 -18.75 -3.35 2.21
C ALA A 24 -18.73 -1.88 2.65
N ARG A 25 -19.31 -1.58 3.82
CA ARG A 25 -19.27 -0.25 4.42
C ARG A 25 -17.84 0.13 4.81
N ARG A 26 -17.12 -0.77 5.49
CA ARG A 26 -15.70 -0.56 5.81
C ARG A 26 -14.85 -0.30 4.55
N ARG A 27 -15.02 -1.11 3.50
CA ARG A 27 -14.32 -0.95 2.22
C ARG A 27 -14.61 0.40 1.54
N SER A 28 -15.83 0.91 1.65
CA SER A 28 -16.20 2.24 1.15
C SER A 28 -15.56 3.33 1.99
N ALA A 29 -15.57 3.18 3.31
CA ALA A 29 -14.98 4.11 4.25
C ALA A 29 -13.48 4.33 4.01
N VAL A 30 -12.71 3.25 3.74
CA VAL A 30 -11.28 3.36 3.38
C VAL A 30 -11.06 4.25 2.16
N MET A 31 -11.89 4.08 1.12
CA MET A 31 -11.77 4.87 -0.11
C MET A 31 -12.08 6.35 0.16
N LYS A 32 -13.17 6.62 0.89
CA LYS A 32 -13.53 7.99 1.30
C LYS A 32 -12.41 8.64 2.12
N LEU A 33 -11.82 7.89 3.04
CA LEU A 33 -10.74 8.37 3.91
C LEU A 33 -9.51 8.77 3.10
N GLY A 34 -9.11 7.96 2.11
CA GLY A 34 -8.01 8.28 1.21
C GLY A 34 -8.29 9.48 0.31
N MET A 35 -9.55 9.71 -0.09
CA MET A 35 -9.94 10.89 -0.87
C MET A 35 -9.94 12.17 -0.04
N VAL A 36 -10.32 12.08 1.22
CA VAL A 36 -10.30 13.20 2.17
C VAL A 36 -8.87 13.61 2.49
N GLY A 37 -7.97 12.64 2.67
CA GLY A 37 -6.58 12.90 2.99
C GLY A 37 -6.38 13.59 4.34
N GLY A 38 -5.21 14.18 4.54
CA GLY A 38 -4.81 14.80 5.80
C GLY A 38 -4.20 13.81 6.81
N GLU A 39 -3.71 14.37 7.92
CA GLU A 39 -2.92 13.64 8.92
C GLU A 39 -3.68 12.45 9.53
N GLN A 40 -4.95 12.66 9.86
CA GLN A 40 -5.77 11.63 10.49
C GLN A 40 -6.12 10.48 9.52
N ALA A 41 -6.34 10.79 8.24
CA ALA A 41 -6.53 9.80 7.20
C ALA A 41 -5.27 8.96 7.01
N LEU A 42 -4.12 9.60 6.89
CA LEU A 42 -2.83 8.93 6.75
C LEU A 42 -2.59 7.96 7.92
N ARG A 43 -2.67 8.45 9.16
CA ARG A 43 -2.49 7.62 10.37
C ARG A 43 -3.41 6.42 10.43
N THR A 44 -4.66 6.60 9.99
CA THR A 44 -5.65 5.52 10.02
C THR A 44 -5.37 4.49 8.93
N LEU A 45 -5.02 4.92 7.71
CA LEU A 45 -4.68 4.03 6.60
C LEU A 45 -3.41 3.21 6.88
N MET A 46 -2.39 3.83 7.49
CA MET A 46 -1.17 3.14 7.94
C MET A 46 -1.46 2.05 8.98
N ARG A 47 -2.44 2.27 9.86
CA ARG A 47 -2.86 1.25 10.84
C ARG A 47 -3.67 0.12 10.19
N LEU A 48 -4.52 0.45 9.21
CA LEU A 48 -5.39 -0.52 8.54
C LEU A 48 -4.61 -1.50 7.67
N VAL A 49 -3.57 -1.05 6.97
CA VAL A 49 -2.81 -1.93 6.07
C VAL A 49 -2.12 -3.07 6.85
N GLU A 50 -1.73 -2.82 8.09
CA GLU A 50 -1.07 -3.76 9.00
C GLU A 50 -2.04 -4.61 9.82
N ASN A 51 -3.33 -4.29 9.83
CA ASN A 51 -4.29 -5.00 10.65
C ASN A 51 -4.58 -6.40 10.09
N GLN A 52 -3.96 -7.43 10.66
CA GLN A 52 -4.14 -8.82 10.23
C GLN A 52 -5.55 -9.36 10.45
N GLN A 53 -6.34 -8.78 11.35
CA GLN A 53 -7.73 -9.20 11.61
C GLN A 53 -8.73 -8.58 10.63
N GLU A 54 -8.28 -7.65 9.79
CA GLU A 54 -9.14 -6.94 8.85
C GLU A 54 -9.24 -7.66 7.50
N ASP A 55 -10.36 -7.43 6.82
CA ASP A 55 -10.66 -7.94 5.49
C ASP A 55 -9.55 -7.60 4.49
N LEU A 56 -9.10 -8.59 3.71
CA LEU A 56 -8.00 -8.43 2.76
C LEU A 56 -8.26 -7.31 1.73
N ILE A 57 -9.52 -7.07 1.37
CA ILE A 57 -9.90 -5.98 0.45
C ILE A 57 -9.78 -4.62 1.13
N VAL A 58 -10.14 -4.50 2.41
CA VAL A 58 -9.94 -3.27 3.20
C VAL A 58 -8.45 -2.93 3.29
N ARG A 59 -7.60 -3.92 3.59
CA ARG A 59 -6.14 -3.74 3.68
C ARG A 59 -5.52 -3.35 2.33
N GLY A 60 -5.88 -4.04 1.25
CA GLY A 60 -5.43 -3.70 -0.10
C GLY A 60 -5.86 -2.30 -0.54
N ARG A 61 -7.09 -1.89 -0.21
CA ARG A 61 -7.56 -0.51 -0.46
C ARG A 61 -6.80 0.51 0.38
N ALA A 62 -6.43 0.17 1.62
CA ALA A 62 -5.63 1.06 2.46
C ALA A 62 -4.24 1.30 1.83
N ALA A 63 -3.56 0.24 1.37
CA ALA A 63 -2.30 0.35 0.63
C ALA A 63 -2.45 1.22 -0.63
N LEU A 64 -3.51 1.00 -1.41
CA LEU A 64 -3.80 1.79 -2.60
C LEU A 64 -3.98 3.28 -2.28
N MET A 65 -4.69 3.62 -1.19
CA MET A 65 -4.91 5.00 -0.79
C MET A 65 -3.62 5.65 -0.25
N LEU A 66 -2.79 4.93 0.49
CA LEU A 66 -1.48 5.42 0.92
C LEU A 66 -0.61 5.81 -0.29
N GLY A 67 -0.61 4.99 -1.35
CA GLY A 67 0.07 5.32 -2.61
C GLY A 67 -0.50 6.53 -3.35
N LYS A 68 -1.79 6.87 -3.15
CA LYS A 68 -2.38 8.10 -3.69
C LYS A 68 -2.01 9.34 -2.89
N LEU A 69 -1.89 9.21 -1.57
CA LEU A 69 -1.45 10.29 -0.69
C LEU A 69 0.02 10.66 -0.92
N LYS A 70 0.84 9.71 -1.41
CA LYS A 70 2.26 9.90 -1.72
C LYS A 70 3.08 10.44 -0.55
N ASP A 71 2.67 10.12 0.68
CA ASP A 71 3.36 10.52 1.89
C ASP A 71 4.41 9.47 2.28
N GLU A 72 5.67 9.88 2.36
CA GLU A 72 6.81 9.03 2.68
C GLU A 72 6.73 8.36 4.06
N ARG A 73 5.92 8.91 4.99
CA ARG A 73 5.69 8.30 6.30
C ARG A 73 4.98 6.95 6.19
N ALA A 74 4.28 6.70 5.08
CA ALA A 74 3.64 5.42 4.80
C ALA A 74 4.62 4.31 4.39
N VAL A 75 5.85 4.64 3.98
CA VAL A 75 6.81 3.70 3.38
C VAL A 75 7.12 2.49 4.29
N PRO A 76 7.45 2.66 5.59
CA PRO A 76 7.71 1.50 6.46
C PRO A 76 6.49 0.59 6.64
N HIS A 77 5.29 1.15 6.54
CA HIS A 77 4.04 0.40 6.66
C HIS A 77 3.72 -0.37 5.38
N LEU A 78 3.98 0.24 4.23
CA LEU A 78 3.83 -0.40 2.93
C LEU A 78 4.87 -1.49 2.70
N ILE A 79 6.11 -1.33 3.17
CA ILE A 79 7.13 -2.39 3.14
C ILE A 79 6.64 -3.61 3.89
N ARG A 80 6.15 -3.46 5.13
CA ARG A 80 5.58 -4.58 5.90
C ARG A 80 4.34 -5.19 5.25
N ALA A 81 3.60 -4.42 4.46
CA ALA A 81 2.43 -4.89 3.74
C ALA A 81 2.75 -5.75 2.51
N LEU A 82 4.01 -5.81 2.06
CA LEU A 82 4.46 -6.74 1.02
C LEU A 82 4.37 -8.20 1.48
N ASP A 83 4.58 -8.46 2.78
CA ASP A 83 4.48 -9.80 3.37
C ASP A 83 3.05 -10.16 3.81
N ALA A 84 2.05 -9.35 3.43
CA ALA A 84 0.67 -9.60 3.81
C ALA A 84 0.10 -10.84 3.10
N PRO A 85 -0.80 -11.60 3.75
CA PRO A 85 -1.45 -12.74 3.14
C PRO A 85 -2.34 -12.33 1.95
N GLY A 86 -2.42 -13.23 0.96
CA GLY A 86 -3.14 -13.01 -0.29
C GLY A 86 -2.39 -12.09 -1.26
N PHE A 87 -2.96 -11.84 -2.43
CA PHE A 87 -2.27 -11.09 -3.48
C PHE A 87 -2.57 -9.58 -3.47
N LEU A 88 -3.74 -9.18 -2.96
CA LEU A 88 -4.25 -7.82 -3.16
C LEU A 88 -3.47 -6.77 -2.35
N THR A 89 -3.17 -7.07 -1.08
CA THR A 89 -2.42 -6.14 -0.22
C THR A 89 -0.97 -5.98 -0.69
N PRO A 90 -0.22 -7.07 -0.95
CA PRO A 90 1.14 -6.95 -1.50
C PRO A 90 1.18 -6.26 -2.86
N TYR A 91 0.24 -6.57 -3.75
CA TYR A 91 0.14 -5.93 -5.07
C TYR A 91 -0.01 -4.41 -4.95
N HIS A 92 -0.96 -3.93 -4.14
CA HIS A 92 -1.17 -2.50 -3.95
C HIS A 92 -0.06 -1.84 -3.15
N ALA A 93 0.58 -2.56 -2.22
CA ALA A 93 1.73 -2.07 -1.48
C ALA A 93 2.92 -1.81 -2.40
N ALA A 94 3.25 -2.76 -3.28
CA ALA A 94 4.31 -2.59 -4.27
C ALA A 94 4.05 -1.38 -5.19
N GLN A 95 2.84 -1.28 -5.74
CA GLN A 95 2.44 -0.12 -6.55
C GLN A 95 2.51 1.21 -5.78
N ALA A 96 2.12 1.21 -4.51
CA ALA A 96 2.15 2.41 -3.68
C ALA A 96 3.59 2.86 -3.41
N LEU A 97 4.50 1.93 -3.13
CA LEU A 97 5.92 2.20 -2.93
C LEU A 97 6.56 2.82 -4.19
N GLY A 98 6.28 2.28 -5.38
CA GLY A 98 6.73 2.86 -6.64
C GLY A 98 6.20 4.28 -6.87
N LYS A 99 4.91 4.53 -6.56
CA LYS A 99 4.28 5.85 -6.68
C LYS A 99 4.81 6.89 -5.71
N ILE A 100 5.19 6.48 -4.50
CA ILE A 100 5.80 7.35 -3.49
C ILE A 100 7.21 7.71 -3.93
N GLY A 101 7.96 6.76 -4.51
CA GLY A 101 9.29 7.04 -5.06
C GLY A 101 10.39 7.10 -4.00
N ASP A 102 10.17 6.53 -2.82
CA ASP A 102 11.15 6.53 -1.72
C ASP A 102 12.18 5.40 -1.88
N PRO A 103 13.49 5.71 -1.94
CA PRO A 103 14.56 4.72 -2.08
C PRO A 103 14.60 3.65 -0.97
N ARG A 104 14.07 3.93 0.22
CA ARG A 104 13.98 2.96 1.33
C ARG A 104 13.18 1.71 0.94
N ALA A 105 12.34 1.80 -0.09
CA ALA A 105 11.55 0.69 -0.60
C ALA A 105 12.32 -0.26 -1.53
N ILE A 106 13.48 0.14 -2.07
CA ILE A 106 14.18 -0.58 -3.14
C ILE A 106 14.52 -2.02 -2.72
N THR A 107 15.24 -2.20 -1.61
CA THR A 107 15.66 -3.53 -1.13
C THR A 107 14.46 -4.43 -0.84
N ALA A 108 13.39 -3.87 -0.27
CA ALA A 108 12.17 -4.62 0.02
C ALA A 108 11.46 -5.08 -1.27
N LEU A 109 11.38 -4.20 -2.27
CA LEU A 109 10.78 -4.51 -3.57
C LEU A 109 11.61 -5.53 -4.36
N GLN A 110 12.94 -5.47 -4.30
CA GLN A 110 13.83 -6.47 -4.92
C GLN A 110 13.60 -7.87 -4.31
N ASN A 111 13.63 -7.97 -2.98
CA ASN A 111 13.37 -9.23 -2.28
C ASN A 111 11.97 -9.77 -2.59
N PHE A 112 10.97 -8.89 -2.59
CA PHE A 112 9.59 -9.25 -2.89
C PHE A 112 9.42 -9.73 -4.34
N ALA A 113 10.08 -9.10 -5.31
CA ALA A 113 10.06 -9.50 -6.70
C ALA A 113 10.78 -10.85 -6.93
N ALA A 114 11.87 -11.12 -6.21
CA ALA A 114 12.59 -12.39 -6.28
C ALA A 114 11.79 -13.56 -5.68
N GLY A 115 11.04 -13.31 -4.59
CA GLY A 115 10.20 -14.32 -3.94
C GLY A 115 8.84 -14.56 -4.59
N SER A 116 8.37 -13.66 -5.46
CA SER A 116 7.04 -13.72 -6.05
C SER A 116 7.05 -14.29 -7.47
N ARG A 117 6.12 -15.20 -7.79
CA ARG A 117 5.95 -15.78 -9.15
C ARG A 117 4.66 -15.35 -9.85
N ASP A 118 3.88 -14.45 -9.25
CA ASP A 118 2.54 -14.09 -9.74
C ASP A 118 2.42 -12.58 -10.10
N LYS A 119 1.18 -12.07 -10.21
CA LYS A 119 0.88 -10.68 -10.56
C LYS A 119 1.50 -9.65 -9.61
N THR A 120 1.90 -10.03 -8.40
CA THR A 120 2.59 -9.13 -7.47
C THR A 120 4.04 -8.87 -7.89
N ARG A 121 4.68 -9.82 -8.59
CA ARG A 121 6.04 -9.67 -9.15
C ARG A 121 6.10 -8.50 -10.12
N SER A 122 5.19 -8.47 -11.10
CA SER A 122 5.18 -7.39 -12.10
C SER A 122 4.91 -6.02 -11.48
N ALA A 123 4.09 -5.95 -10.42
CA ALA A 123 3.89 -4.71 -9.67
C ALA A 123 5.17 -4.24 -8.96
N ALA A 124 5.95 -5.18 -8.42
CA ALA A 124 7.23 -4.88 -7.76
C ALA A 124 8.30 -4.41 -8.77
N VAL A 125 8.40 -5.08 -9.92
CA VAL A 125 9.31 -4.70 -11.01
C VAL A 125 8.97 -3.33 -11.55
N GLU A 126 7.69 -3.04 -11.78
CA GLU A 126 7.26 -1.71 -12.24
C GLU A 126 7.53 -0.63 -11.18
N ALA A 127 7.37 -0.96 -9.90
CA ALA A 127 7.71 -0.04 -8.81
C ALA A 127 9.22 0.25 -8.75
N LEU A 128 10.06 -0.77 -8.94
CA LEU A 128 11.52 -0.63 -9.05
C LEU A 128 11.91 0.24 -10.25
N ARG A 129 11.27 0.03 -11.41
CA ARG A 129 11.47 0.86 -12.61
C ARG A 129 11.14 2.33 -12.34
N GLN A 130 10.04 2.61 -11.64
CA GLN A 130 9.66 3.97 -11.22
C GLN A 130 10.68 4.61 -10.28
N LEU A 131 11.39 3.80 -9.49
CA LEU A 131 12.48 4.22 -8.60
C LEU A 131 13.84 4.34 -9.33
N GLY A 132 13.87 4.23 -10.66
CA GLY A 132 15.09 4.29 -11.46
C GLY A 132 15.97 3.03 -11.33
N GLN A 133 15.43 1.93 -10.79
CA GLN A 133 16.10 0.63 -10.74
C GLN A 133 15.80 -0.15 -12.02
N GLU A 134 16.24 0.37 -13.17
CA GLU A 134 16.02 -0.24 -14.49
C GLU A 134 16.88 -1.51 -14.73
N ALA A 135 18.02 -1.65 -14.04
CA ALA A 135 19.12 -2.45 -14.56
C ALA A 135 19.38 -3.83 -13.90
N GLU A 136 18.73 -4.20 -12.79
CA GLU A 136 19.13 -5.43 -12.07
C GLU A 136 18.14 -6.60 -12.16
N PHE A 137 16.89 -6.39 -12.55
CA PHE A 137 15.89 -7.46 -12.46
C PHE A 137 15.71 -8.29 -13.74
N THR A 138 16.10 -7.77 -14.91
CA THR A 138 16.07 -8.51 -16.18
C THR A 138 17.13 -9.61 -16.24
N ALA A 139 18.21 -9.50 -15.47
CA ALA A 139 19.29 -10.48 -15.47
C ALA A 139 18.92 -11.81 -14.78
N TYR A 140 17.89 -11.84 -13.94
CA TYR A 140 17.53 -13.06 -13.18
C TYR A 140 16.56 -13.99 -13.91
N ASP A 141 15.87 -13.52 -14.96
CA ASP A 141 14.94 -14.35 -15.75
C ASP A 141 15.63 -15.10 -16.91
N ASP A 142 16.83 -14.69 -17.36
CA ASP A 142 17.48 -15.26 -18.56
C ASP A 142 18.73 -16.12 -18.30
N VAL A 143 19.23 -16.21 -17.06
CA VAL A 143 20.40 -17.05 -16.74
C VAL A 143 20.23 -17.81 -15.42
N ASN A 144 19.79 -19.06 -15.58
CA ASN A 144 20.16 -20.21 -14.74
C ASN A 144 19.35 -20.43 -13.43
N PRO A 145 18.39 -21.38 -13.39
CA PRO A 145 17.85 -21.84 -12.10
C PRO A 145 18.95 -22.62 -11.33
N PRO A 146 19.02 -22.53 -9.99
CA PRO A 146 19.94 -23.34 -9.22
C PRO A 146 19.60 -24.82 -9.39
N ILE A 147 20.63 -25.59 -9.75
CA ILE A 147 20.71 -27.06 -9.76
C ILE A 147 20.29 -27.67 -8.43
#